data_AF-A0A640UWW0-F1
#
_entry.id   AF-A0A640UWW0-F1
#
_cell.length_a   1.000
_cell.length_b   1.000
_cell.length_c   1.000
_cell.angle_alpha   90.00
_cell.angle_beta   90.00
_cell.angle_gamma   90.00
#
_symmetry.space_group_name_H-M   'P 1'
#
loop_
_entity.id
_entity.type
_entity.pdbx_description
1 polymer ?
#
loop_
_entity_poly.entity_id
_entity_poly.type
_entity_poly.pdbx_seq_one_letter_code
_entity_poly.pdbx_strand_id
1 'polypeptide(L)'
;MLGLDLSAWMQAVTLSPRAGAQRSAAIVDPAPGQRRALLRSYGANLEQQEFGEDQYAAFGSAFELALAARVAGRLPEFAGRGQLLDASVHEQLQGTAQPTGVRQVLHHWALLMDQDLTGWLPLGQAQRSAAQLPVASAAAEVVDQALGSPLVRVQGQRLQFRHEWYTQFLTADALVWRCTAAQELAGELRQPHRRDLAAWAVPLHSDPGTVRDLLRELPDEEFLIGALYGRLGPVADQVALAEGRRCLEEAVTVMAASQVVCESDFMYMVVPDKSSSRYEQAVFHAVGATASDGRLLEPLAQLMRQTDEAFRRGANHGAAGYRHAVPALIAAALADGVRESSERLPACRITHAARLAWSRRSRHQPATAAKLSQWGRPWRPETSA
;
A
#
# COMPACT_ATOMS: atom_id res chain seq x y z
N MET A 1 -8.91 -33.88 7.44
CA MET A 1 -9.26 -33.86 6.00
C MET A 1 -10.68 -33.33 5.87
N LEU A 2 -10.86 -32.02 5.88
CA LEU A 2 -12.14 -31.35 5.65
C LEU A 2 -11.95 -30.43 4.45
N GLY A 3 -12.44 -30.87 3.29
CA GLY A 3 -12.55 -30.03 2.10
C GLY A 3 -13.67 -29.03 2.34
N LEU A 4 -13.31 -27.84 2.84
CA LEU A 4 -14.25 -26.73 2.95
C LEU A 4 -14.24 -25.96 1.62
N ASP A 5 -15.34 -26.12 0.91
CA ASP A 5 -15.64 -25.47 -0.36
C ASP A 5 -15.83 -23.96 -0.16
N LEU A 6 -14.83 -23.19 -0.58
CA LEU A 6 -14.85 -21.72 -0.59
C LEU A 6 -15.94 -21.14 -1.51
N SER A 7 -16.58 -21.96 -2.37
CA SER A 7 -17.62 -21.48 -3.28
C SER A 7 -18.97 -21.22 -2.60
N ALA A 8 -19.24 -21.89 -1.47
CA ALA A 8 -20.55 -21.85 -0.81
C ALA A 8 -20.88 -20.50 -0.14
N TRP A 9 -19.88 -19.65 0.16
CA TRP A 9 -20.09 -18.34 0.78
C TRP A 9 -20.12 -17.16 -0.20
N MET A 10 -19.86 -17.38 -1.51
CA MET A 10 -19.97 -16.32 -2.52
C MET A 10 -21.41 -16.09 -3.05
N GLN A 11 -22.41 -16.85 -2.58
CA GLN A 11 -23.79 -16.75 -3.05
C GLN A 11 -24.79 -16.37 -1.95
N ALA A 12 -24.76 -15.11 -1.53
CA ALA A 12 -25.90 -14.49 -0.86
C ALA A 12 -26.06 -13.04 -1.34
N VAL A 13 -26.40 -12.88 -2.62
CA VAL A 13 -26.94 -11.64 -3.17
C VAL A 13 -28.44 -11.88 -3.37
N THR A 14 -29.26 -11.36 -2.44
CA THR A 14 -30.71 -11.30 -2.63
C THR A 14 -31.03 -10.42 -3.83
N LEU A 15 -31.43 -11.05 -4.94
CA LEU A 15 -31.96 -10.40 -6.13
C LEU A 15 -33.33 -9.79 -5.80
N SER A 16 -33.42 -8.46 -5.87
CA SER A 16 -34.70 -7.77 -6.08
C SER A 16 -34.52 -6.83 -7.27
N PRO A 17 -35.34 -6.92 -8.33
CA PRO A 17 -35.05 -6.24 -9.58
C PRO A 17 -35.63 -4.82 -9.55
N ARG A 18 -34.78 -3.80 -9.42
CA ARG A 18 -35.08 -2.46 -9.93
C ARG A 18 -33.85 -1.82 -10.55
N ALA A 19 -34.09 -1.27 -11.74
CA ALA A 19 -33.16 -0.82 -12.76
C ALA A 19 -32.04 0.13 -12.30
N GLY A 20 -30.89 0.02 -12.97
CA GLY A 20 -30.12 1.20 -13.37
C GLY A 20 -29.06 1.75 -12.42
N ALA A 21 -28.46 0.94 -11.54
CA ALA A 21 -27.27 1.37 -10.81
C ALA A 21 -26.19 0.28 -10.89
N GLN A 22 -25.07 0.58 -11.55
CA GLN A 22 -23.80 -0.11 -11.33
C GLN A 22 -23.44 0.06 -9.86
N ARG A 23 -23.91 -0.87 -9.02
CA ARG A 23 -23.43 -1.03 -7.65
C ARG A 23 -22.05 -1.66 -7.77
N SER A 24 -21.01 -0.82 -7.74
CA SER A 24 -19.69 -1.31 -7.35
C SER A 24 -19.86 -1.91 -5.96
N ALA A 25 -19.75 -3.24 -5.85
CA ALA A 25 -19.80 -3.92 -4.57
C ALA A 25 -18.55 -3.47 -3.81
N ALA A 26 -18.71 -2.49 -2.93
CA ALA A 26 -17.67 -2.13 -2.00
C ALA A 26 -17.38 -3.37 -1.15
N ILE A 27 -16.20 -3.95 -1.31
CA ILE A 27 -15.69 -4.96 -0.39
C ILE A 27 -15.53 -4.22 0.94
N VAL A 28 -16.48 -4.42 1.84
CA VAL A 28 -16.46 -3.81 3.17
C VAL A 28 -15.43 -4.56 4.00
N ASP A 29 -14.44 -3.84 4.52
CA ASP A 29 -13.48 -4.42 5.45
C ASP A 29 -14.24 -5.00 6.67
N PRO A 30 -13.97 -6.25 7.07
CA PRO A 30 -14.64 -6.87 8.19
C PRO A 30 -14.33 -6.08 9.46
N ALA A 31 -15.38 -5.82 10.26
CA ALA A 31 -15.24 -5.16 11.56
C ALA A 31 -14.35 -6.01 12.50
N PRO A 32 -13.74 -5.43 13.55
CA PRO A 32 -12.82 -6.16 14.44
C PRO A 32 -13.37 -7.50 14.96
N GLY A 33 -14.64 -7.52 15.40
CA GLY A 33 -15.29 -8.77 15.82
C GLY A 33 -15.43 -9.82 14.71
N GLN A 34 -15.69 -9.40 13.46
CA GLN A 34 -15.78 -10.29 12.31
C GLN A 34 -14.40 -10.83 11.91
N ARG A 35 -13.34 -10.01 12.01
CA ARG A 35 -11.96 -10.43 11.74
C ARG A 35 -11.55 -11.59 12.65
N ARG A 36 -11.79 -11.48 13.96
CA ARG A 36 -11.51 -12.56 14.93
C ARG A 36 -12.31 -13.83 14.63
N ALA A 37 -13.57 -13.67 14.25
CA ALA A 37 -14.44 -14.80 13.92
C ALA A 37 -13.92 -15.54 12.67
N LEU A 38 -13.52 -14.81 11.63
CA LEU A 38 -12.95 -15.36 10.42
C LEU A 38 -11.65 -16.12 10.71
N LEU A 39 -10.71 -15.49 11.42
CA LEU A 39 -9.43 -16.11 11.78
C LEU A 39 -9.65 -17.44 12.55
N ARG A 40 -10.55 -17.45 13.54
CA ARG A 40 -10.92 -18.67 14.28
C ARG A 40 -11.58 -19.72 13.39
N SER A 41 -12.49 -19.32 12.50
CA SER A 41 -13.19 -20.27 11.62
C SER A 41 -12.25 -20.99 10.64
N TYR A 42 -11.12 -20.37 10.30
CA TYR A 42 -10.09 -20.94 9.44
C TYR A 42 -8.92 -21.57 10.22
N GLY A 43 -9.05 -21.73 11.54
CA GLY A 43 -8.11 -22.50 12.36
C GLY A 43 -6.96 -21.72 12.98
N ALA A 44 -6.97 -20.38 12.95
CA ALA A 44 -5.98 -19.58 13.67
C ALA A 44 -6.21 -19.71 15.19
N ASN A 45 -5.20 -20.17 15.93
CA ASN A 45 -5.28 -20.37 17.38
C ASN A 45 -4.89 -19.08 18.12
N LEU A 46 -5.81 -18.11 18.14
CA LEU A 46 -5.59 -16.76 18.68
C LEU A 46 -5.34 -16.71 20.20
N GLU A 47 -5.58 -17.80 20.93
CA GLU A 47 -5.44 -17.86 22.39
C GLU A 47 -4.04 -18.32 22.86
N GLN A 48 -3.25 -18.92 21.96
CA GLN A 48 -1.89 -19.40 22.26
C GLN A 48 -0.79 -18.53 21.64
N GLN A 49 -1.13 -17.67 20.67
CA GLN A 49 -0.19 -16.72 20.10
C GLN A 49 -0.17 -15.47 20.98
N GLU A 50 0.96 -15.19 21.63
CA GLU A 50 1.22 -13.93 22.38
C GLU A 50 1.05 -12.67 21.50
N PHE A 51 0.95 -12.85 20.19
CA PHE A 51 0.80 -11.84 19.16
C PHE A 51 -0.70 -11.67 18.84
N GLY A 52 -1.32 -10.62 19.41
CA GLY A 52 -2.73 -10.30 19.24
C GLY A 52 -3.14 -9.92 17.80
N GLU A 53 -4.34 -9.33 17.65
CA GLU A 53 -4.89 -8.89 16.34
C GLU A 53 -3.93 -8.03 15.49
N ASP A 54 -2.97 -7.36 16.14
CA ASP A 54 -1.98 -6.48 15.52
C ASP A 54 -1.10 -7.21 14.50
N GLN A 55 -0.85 -8.51 14.65
CA GLN A 55 -0.10 -9.32 13.67
C GLN A 55 -0.82 -9.42 12.32
N TYR A 56 -2.15 -9.29 12.32
CA TYR A 56 -2.99 -9.39 11.13
C TYR A 56 -3.48 -8.02 10.63
N ALA A 57 -2.97 -6.92 11.18
CA ALA A 57 -3.42 -5.56 10.86
C ALA A 57 -3.25 -5.20 9.36
N ALA A 58 -2.26 -5.78 8.69
CA ALA A 58 -1.98 -5.59 7.26
C ALA A 58 -3.06 -6.17 6.33
N PHE A 59 -3.89 -7.10 6.81
CA PHE A 59 -4.85 -7.86 6.00
C PHE A 59 -6.24 -7.24 6.08
N GLY A 60 -6.80 -6.77 4.95
CA GLY A 60 -8.08 -6.05 4.93
C GLY A 60 -9.28 -6.93 4.61
N SER A 61 -9.12 -7.92 3.75
CA SER A 61 -10.21 -8.71 3.17
C SER A 61 -10.41 -10.05 3.88
N ALA A 62 -11.62 -10.62 3.75
CA ALA A 62 -11.91 -11.96 4.25
C ALA A 62 -11.01 -13.04 3.61
N PHE A 63 -10.65 -12.86 2.34
CA PHE A 63 -9.74 -13.75 1.64
C PHE A 63 -8.33 -13.72 2.26
N GLU A 64 -7.78 -12.53 2.54
CA GLU A 64 -6.48 -12.41 3.23
C GLU A 64 -6.51 -13.07 4.60
N LEU A 65 -7.57 -12.84 5.38
CA LEU A 65 -7.70 -13.43 6.71
C LEU A 65 -7.81 -14.95 6.66
N ALA A 66 -8.52 -15.50 5.66
CA ALA A 66 -8.60 -16.95 5.47
C ALA A 66 -7.25 -17.56 5.08
N LEU A 67 -6.49 -16.89 4.21
CA LEU A 67 -5.12 -17.29 3.88
C LEU A 67 -4.21 -17.19 5.10
N ALA A 68 -4.25 -16.07 5.81
CA ALA A 68 -3.39 -15.80 6.96
C ALA A 68 -3.63 -16.81 8.08
N ALA A 69 -4.89 -17.21 8.31
CA ALA A 69 -5.23 -18.29 9.24
C ALA A 69 -4.62 -19.63 8.82
N ARG A 70 -4.65 -19.96 7.52
CA ARG A 70 -4.06 -21.20 7.00
C ARG A 70 -2.55 -21.26 7.18
N VAL A 71 -1.84 -20.13 7.05
CA VAL A 71 -0.38 -20.07 7.15
C VAL A 71 0.12 -19.40 8.44
N ALA A 72 -0.74 -19.25 9.45
CA ALA A 72 -0.48 -18.45 10.66
C ALA A 72 0.83 -18.82 11.39
N GLY A 73 1.20 -20.10 11.42
CA GLY A 73 2.43 -20.58 12.06
C GLY A 73 3.72 -20.38 11.25
N ARG A 74 3.64 -19.78 10.05
CA ARG A 74 4.77 -19.62 9.12
C ARG A 74 4.98 -18.17 8.66
N LEU A 75 4.08 -17.26 9.03
CA LEU A 75 4.21 -15.87 8.71
C LEU A 75 5.22 -15.21 9.65
N PRO A 76 6.13 -14.35 9.13
CA PRO A 76 6.93 -13.50 9.99
C PRO A 76 6.04 -12.52 10.76
N GLU A 77 6.59 -11.95 11.84
CA GLU A 77 5.93 -10.87 12.55
C GLU A 77 5.65 -9.69 11.61
N PHE A 78 4.44 -9.12 11.70
CA PHE A 78 3.98 -8.01 10.87
C PHE A 78 4.08 -8.28 9.36
N ALA A 79 3.87 -9.54 8.95
CA ALA A 79 3.86 -9.95 7.55
C ALA A 79 2.91 -9.08 6.71
N GLY A 80 3.43 -8.59 5.58
CA GLY A 80 2.63 -7.92 4.56
C GLY A 80 1.96 -8.92 3.60
N ARG A 81 1.27 -8.36 2.61
CA ARG A 81 0.51 -9.13 1.62
C ARG A 81 1.37 -10.05 0.75
N GLY A 82 2.56 -9.57 0.35
CA GLY A 82 3.49 -10.37 -0.45
C GLY A 82 4.01 -11.58 0.32
N GLN A 83 4.39 -11.41 1.59
CA GLN A 83 4.82 -12.53 2.43
C GLN A 83 3.68 -13.52 2.70
N LEU A 84 2.44 -13.03 2.82
CA LEU A 84 1.26 -13.89 2.95
C LEU A 84 1.08 -14.83 1.75
N LEU A 85 1.15 -14.28 0.53
CA LEU A 85 1.01 -15.10 -0.67
C LEU A 85 2.23 -15.99 -0.93
N ASP A 86 3.43 -15.54 -0.62
CA ASP A 86 4.62 -16.38 -0.71
C ASP A 86 4.48 -17.62 0.19
N ALA A 87 4.11 -17.43 1.45
CA ALA A 87 3.86 -18.52 2.39
C ALA A 87 2.72 -19.44 1.92
N SER A 88 1.64 -18.87 1.38
CA SER A 88 0.50 -19.66 0.86
C SER A 88 0.87 -20.48 -0.38
N VAL A 89 1.61 -19.89 -1.33
CA VAL A 89 2.10 -20.59 -2.52
C VAL A 89 3.06 -21.69 -2.12
N HIS A 90 4.00 -21.40 -1.22
CA HIS A 90 4.92 -22.41 -0.71
C HIS A 90 4.19 -23.59 -0.08
N GLU A 91 3.22 -23.33 0.82
CA GLU A 91 2.42 -24.37 1.47
C GLU A 91 1.66 -25.24 0.46
N GLN A 92 1.07 -24.63 -0.56
CA GLN A 92 0.33 -25.34 -1.58
C GLN A 92 1.20 -26.20 -2.50
N LEU A 93 2.50 -25.91 -2.59
CA LEU A 93 3.45 -26.64 -3.41
C LEU A 93 4.26 -27.70 -2.62
N GLN A 94 4.18 -27.73 -1.28
CA GLN A 94 4.93 -28.69 -0.46
C GLN A 94 4.63 -30.17 -0.77
N GLY A 95 3.43 -30.48 -1.28
CA GLY A 95 3.04 -31.83 -1.67
C GLY A 95 3.62 -32.32 -3.01
N THR A 96 4.37 -31.47 -3.73
CA THR A 96 4.95 -31.80 -5.04
C THR A 96 6.37 -32.35 -4.88
N ALA A 97 6.80 -33.20 -5.82
CA ALA A 97 8.15 -33.77 -5.76
C ALA A 97 9.24 -32.71 -6.03
N GLN A 98 8.91 -31.68 -6.83
CA GLN A 98 9.84 -30.61 -7.19
C GLN A 98 9.18 -29.22 -7.05
N PRO A 99 8.99 -28.72 -5.81
CA PRO A 99 8.26 -27.47 -5.57
C PRO A 99 8.84 -26.27 -6.33
N THR A 100 10.16 -26.17 -6.43
CA THR A 100 10.84 -25.09 -7.17
C THR A 100 10.57 -25.17 -8.67
N GLY A 101 10.62 -26.37 -9.26
CA GLY A 101 10.32 -26.57 -10.68
C GLY A 101 8.87 -26.24 -10.99
N VAL A 102 7.94 -26.67 -10.13
CA VAL A 102 6.52 -26.33 -10.26
C VAL A 102 6.30 -24.82 -10.16
N ARG A 103 6.93 -24.14 -9.19
CA ARG A 103 6.84 -22.67 -9.04
C ARG A 103 7.36 -21.94 -10.29
N GLN A 104 8.45 -22.40 -10.90
CA GLN A 104 8.97 -21.82 -12.14
C GLN A 104 8.03 -22.00 -13.35
N VAL A 105 7.36 -23.15 -13.46
CA VAL A 105 6.31 -23.33 -14.48
C VAL A 105 5.17 -22.34 -14.27
N LEU A 106 4.74 -22.16 -13.01
CA LEU A 106 3.67 -21.22 -12.66
C LEU A 106 4.09 -19.76 -12.91
N HIS A 107 5.33 -19.38 -12.59
CA HIS A 107 5.92 -18.08 -12.94
C HIS A 107 5.84 -17.82 -14.44
N HIS A 108 6.23 -18.81 -15.24
CA HIS A 108 6.24 -18.68 -16.69
C HIS A 108 4.82 -18.47 -17.24
N TRP A 109 3.83 -19.22 -16.76
CA TRP A 109 2.43 -19.02 -17.17
C TRP A 109 1.88 -17.67 -16.72
N ALA A 110 2.21 -17.21 -15.51
CA ALA A 110 1.79 -15.90 -15.01
C ALA A 110 2.38 -14.77 -15.88
N LEU A 111 3.66 -14.85 -16.25
CA LEU A 111 4.30 -13.91 -17.16
C LEU A 111 3.68 -13.91 -18.57
N LEU A 112 3.33 -15.08 -19.12
CA LEU A 112 2.67 -15.14 -20.43
C LEU A 112 1.28 -14.50 -20.38
N MET A 113 0.49 -14.81 -19.35
CA MET A 113 -0.82 -14.18 -19.12
C MET A 113 -0.71 -12.67 -18.99
N ASP A 114 0.27 -12.19 -18.24
CA ASP A 114 0.54 -10.75 -18.05
C ASP A 114 0.99 -10.08 -19.36
N GLN A 115 1.89 -10.69 -20.14
CA GLN A 115 2.34 -10.18 -21.43
C GLN A 115 1.21 -10.10 -22.46
N ASP A 116 0.35 -11.12 -22.50
CA ASP A 116 -0.80 -11.18 -23.41
C ASP A 116 -1.99 -10.36 -22.88
N LEU A 117 -1.91 -9.81 -21.66
CA LEU A 117 -3.00 -9.14 -20.94
C LEU A 117 -4.27 -10.01 -20.84
N THR A 118 -4.10 -11.30 -20.57
CA THR A 118 -5.18 -12.30 -20.48
C THR A 118 -5.25 -12.95 -19.09
N GLY A 119 -6.44 -13.39 -18.70
CA GLY A 119 -6.64 -14.16 -17.46
C GLY A 119 -6.50 -15.68 -17.61
N TRP A 120 -6.15 -16.17 -18.80
CA TRP A 120 -6.11 -17.60 -19.12
C TRP A 120 -5.20 -17.89 -20.31
N LEU A 121 -4.70 -19.13 -20.40
CA LEU A 121 -3.91 -19.63 -21.53
C LEU A 121 -4.60 -20.85 -22.16
N PRO A 122 -4.55 -21.02 -23.49
CA PRO A 122 -4.86 -22.29 -24.13
C PRO A 122 -4.00 -23.42 -23.53
N LEU A 123 -4.62 -24.56 -23.18
CA LEU A 123 -3.92 -25.66 -22.49
C LEU A 123 -2.70 -26.15 -23.28
N GLY A 124 -2.84 -26.30 -24.60
CA GLY A 124 -1.71 -26.68 -25.46
C GLY A 124 -0.60 -25.63 -25.53
N GLN A 125 -0.91 -24.34 -25.40
CA GLN A 125 0.12 -23.29 -25.30
C GLN A 125 0.84 -23.39 -23.96
N ALA A 126 0.11 -23.53 -22.85
CA ALA A 126 0.68 -23.67 -21.51
C ALA A 126 1.62 -24.88 -21.40
N GLN A 127 1.23 -26.04 -21.94
CA GLN A 127 2.07 -27.24 -21.97
C GLN A 127 3.32 -27.04 -22.82
N ARG A 128 3.18 -26.52 -24.04
CA ARG A 128 4.33 -26.28 -24.94
C ARG A 128 5.31 -25.27 -24.37
N SER A 129 4.82 -24.19 -23.74
CA SER A 129 5.67 -23.15 -23.17
C SER A 129 6.38 -23.63 -21.91
N ALA A 130 5.70 -24.40 -21.05
CA ALA A 130 6.32 -25.04 -19.89
C ALA A 130 7.44 -26.01 -20.30
N ALA A 131 7.25 -26.81 -21.34
CA ALA A 131 8.25 -27.75 -21.84
C ALA A 131 9.55 -27.08 -22.34
N GLN A 132 9.53 -25.77 -22.62
CA GLN A 132 10.72 -25.01 -23.04
C GLN A 132 11.58 -24.54 -21.85
N LEU A 133 11.07 -24.64 -20.62
CA LEU A 133 11.82 -24.24 -19.43
C LEU A 133 12.91 -25.27 -19.12
N PRO A 134 14.15 -24.85 -18.81
CA PRO A 134 15.25 -25.77 -18.51
C PRO A 134 14.96 -26.77 -17.38
N VAL A 135 14.14 -26.38 -16.40
CA VAL A 135 13.79 -27.23 -15.25
C VAL A 135 12.64 -28.19 -15.55
N ALA A 136 11.76 -27.85 -16.50
CA ALA A 136 10.66 -28.71 -16.91
C ALA A 136 11.00 -29.60 -18.11
N SER A 137 11.96 -29.20 -18.95
CA SER A 137 12.47 -30.02 -20.07
C SER A 137 13.17 -31.29 -19.58
N ALA A 138 13.63 -31.30 -18.33
CA ALA A 138 14.22 -32.45 -17.67
C ALA A 138 13.19 -33.41 -17.03
N ALA A 139 11.94 -32.97 -16.82
CA ALA A 139 10.93 -33.78 -16.13
C ALA A 139 9.49 -33.35 -16.50
N ALA A 140 8.87 -34.08 -17.45
CA ALA A 140 7.46 -33.89 -17.81
C ALA A 140 6.50 -33.92 -16.60
N GLU A 141 6.86 -34.69 -15.57
CA GLU A 141 6.15 -34.77 -14.29
C GLU A 141 5.99 -33.39 -13.59
N VAL A 142 6.92 -32.45 -13.78
CA VAL A 142 6.84 -31.10 -13.21
C VAL A 142 5.69 -30.31 -13.83
N VAL A 143 5.51 -30.45 -15.15
CA VAL A 143 4.41 -29.80 -15.86
C VAL A 143 3.07 -30.37 -15.40
N ASP A 144 2.97 -31.69 -15.26
CA ASP A 144 1.76 -32.34 -14.78
C ASP A 144 1.45 -31.97 -13.31
N GLN A 145 2.47 -31.89 -12.46
CA GLN A 145 2.31 -31.38 -11.08
C GLN A 145 1.86 -29.92 -11.04
N ALA A 146 2.38 -29.07 -11.94
CA ALA A 146 1.94 -27.69 -12.07
C ALA A 146 0.48 -27.58 -12.56
N LEU A 147 0.07 -28.41 -13.52
CA LEU A 147 -1.32 -28.50 -13.99
C LEU A 147 -2.27 -28.99 -12.89
N GLY A 148 -1.79 -29.91 -12.04
CA GLY A 148 -2.52 -30.45 -10.89
C GLY A 148 -2.48 -29.57 -9.63
N SER A 149 -1.71 -28.47 -9.64
CA SER A 149 -1.55 -27.60 -8.48
C SER A 149 -2.88 -26.95 -8.07
N PRO A 150 -3.15 -26.79 -6.76
CA PRO A 150 -4.34 -26.07 -6.29
C PRO A 150 -4.32 -24.57 -6.63
N LEU A 151 -3.22 -24.03 -7.15
CA LEU A 151 -3.09 -22.65 -7.59
C LEU A 151 -3.78 -22.38 -8.93
N VAL A 152 -3.92 -23.41 -9.76
CA VAL A 152 -4.52 -23.30 -11.09
C VAL A 152 -5.80 -24.12 -11.19
N ARG A 153 -6.55 -23.87 -12.26
CA ARG A 153 -7.68 -24.68 -12.69
C ARG A 153 -7.62 -24.85 -14.20
N VAL A 154 -7.81 -26.08 -14.65
CA VAL A 154 -8.00 -26.41 -16.06
C VAL A 154 -9.47 -26.67 -16.28
N GLN A 155 -10.11 -25.87 -17.14
CA GLN A 155 -11.51 -26.05 -17.51
C GLN A 155 -11.63 -26.06 -19.03
N GLY A 156 -12.02 -27.22 -19.58
CA GLY A 156 -11.95 -27.46 -21.03
C GLY A 156 -10.51 -27.37 -21.53
N GLN A 157 -10.27 -26.54 -22.54
CA GLN A 157 -8.94 -26.32 -23.14
C GLN A 157 -8.27 -25.02 -22.64
N ARG A 158 -8.63 -24.56 -21.44
CA ARG A 158 -8.11 -23.33 -20.84
C ARG A 158 -7.52 -23.56 -19.46
N LEU A 159 -6.33 -23.02 -19.25
CA LEU A 159 -5.65 -22.94 -17.97
C LEU A 159 -5.77 -21.52 -17.42
N GLN A 160 -6.10 -21.39 -16.14
CA GLN A 160 -6.17 -20.10 -15.46
C GLN A 160 -5.81 -20.28 -13.98
N PHE A 161 -5.31 -19.24 -13.34
CA PHE A 161 -5.15 -19.25 -11.88
C PHE A 161 -6.52 -19.24 -11.20
N ARG A 162 -6.60 -19.83 -10.01
CA ARG A 162 -7.85 -19.87 -9.24
C ARG A 162 -8.26 -18.52 -8.69
N HIS A 163 -7.28 -17.67 -8.43
CA HIS A 163 -7.48 -16.33 -7.91
C HIS A 163 -6.53 -15.37 -8.60
N GLU A 164 -7.00 -14.17 -8.93
CA GLU A 164 -6.22 -13.14 -9.62
C GLU A 164 -4.94 -12.80 -8.86
N TRP A 165 -5.00 -12.77 -7.53
CA TRP A 165 -3.82 -12.49 -6.71
C TRP A 165 -2.71 -13.52 -6.87
N TYR A 166 -3.02 -14.79 -7.15
CA TYR A 166 -1.95 -15.75 -7.45
C TYR A 166 -1.26 -15.39 -8.77
N THR A 167 -2.03 -14.99 -9.78
CA THR A 167 -1.45 -14.48 -11.04
C THR A 167 -0.57 -13.26 -10.76
N GLN A 168 -1.10 -12.23 -10.11
CA GLN A 168 -0.36 -10.99 -9.83
C GLN A 168 0.91 -11.26 -9.00
N PHE A 169 0.79 -12.05 -7.93
CA PHE A 169 1.92 -12.41 -7.09
C PHE A 169 2.98 -13.21 -7.85
N LEU A 170 2.58 -14.24 -8.60
CA LEU A 170 3.53 -15.07 -9.34
C LEU A 170 4.18 -14.31 -10.50
N THR A 171 3.47 -13.36 -11.12
CA THR A 171 4.08 -12.42 -12.09
C THR A 171 5.11 -11.54 -11.41
N ALA A 172 4.78 -10.93 -10.27
CA ALA A 172 5.70 -10.07 -9.52
C ALA A 172 6.94 -10.83 -9.03
N ASP A 173 6.75 -12.02 -8.46
CA ASP A 173 7.82 -12.91 -8.01
C ASP A 173 8.71 -13.35 -9.19
N ALA A 174 8.11 -13.67 -10.34
CA ALA A 174 8.88 -13.98 -11.55
C ALA A 174 9.73 -12.79 -12.05
N LEU A 175 9.23 -11.55 -11.92
CA LEU A 175 10.02 -10.35 -12.23
C LEU A 175 11.17 -10.16 -11.25
N VAL A 176 10.94 -10.37 -9.95
CA VAL A 176 11.99 -10.32 -8.91
C VAL A 176 13.09 -11.35 -9.19
N TRP A 177 12.73 -12.54 -9.65
CA TRP A 177 13.71 -13.58 -10.03
C TRP A 177 14.50 -13.25 -11.30
N ARG A 178 13.88 -12.54 -12.25
CA ARG A 178 14.48 -12.23 -13.56
C ARG A 178 15.36 -10.99 -13.52
N CYS A 179 14.95 -9.96 -12.80
CA CYS A 179 15.65 -8.69 -12.71
C CYS A 179 16.79 -8.78 -11.69
N THR A 180 17.99 -8.39 -12.11
CA THR A 180 19.19 -8.50 -11.26
C THR A 180 19.46 -7.24 -10.44
N ALA A 181 18.87 -6.12 -10.85
CA ALA A 181 19.03 -4.81 -10.21
C ALA A 181 17.68 -4.15 -9.91
N ALA A 182 17.63 -3.33 -8.86
CA ALA A 182 16.43 -2.60 -8.45
C ALA A 182 15.91 -1.68 -9.57
N GLN A 183 16.80 -1.04 -10.32
CA GLN A 183 16.42 -0.15 -11.43
C GLN A 183 15.77 -0.91 -12.58
N GLU A 184 16.22 -2.13 -12.87
CA GLU A 184 15.65 -3.00 -13.90
C GLU A 184 14.22 -3.41 -13.51
N LEU A 185 14.05 -3.86 -12.27
CA LEU A 185 12.73 -4.21 -11.72
C LEU A 185 11.79 -2.99 -11.70
N ALA A 186 12.28 -1.82 -11.28
CA ALA A 186 11.49 -0.60 -11.32
C ALA A 186 11.12 -0.18 -12.76
N GLY A 187 11.96 -0.48 -13.75
CA GLY A 187 11.64 -0.31 -15.17
C GLY A 187 10.44 -1.16 -15.60
N GLU A 188 10.42 -2.42 -15.20
CA GLU A 188 9.30 -3.35 -15.47
C GLU A 188 8.02 -2.92 -14.75
N LEU A 189 8.11 -2.55 -13.47
CA LEU A 189 6.96 -2.14 -12.64
C LEU A 189 6.37 -0.79 -13.04
N ARG A 190 7.13 0.08 -13.71
CA ARG A 190 6.61 1.36 -14.23
C ARG A 190 5.71 1.20 -15.45
N GLN A 191 5.65 0.02 -16.06
CA GLN A 191 4.73 -0.22 -17.17
C GLN A 191 3.28 -0.05 -16.68
N PRO A 192 2.41 0.65 -17.43
CA PRO A 192 1.07 1.00 -16.94
C PRO A 192 0.23 -0.19 -16.44
N HIS A 193 0.35 -1.36 -17.07
CA HIS A 193 -0.39 -2.58 -16.70
C HIS A 193 0.25 -3.35 -15.53
N ARG A 194 1.50 -3.03 -15.14
CA ARG A 194 2.26 -3.69 -14.07
C ARG A 194 2.41 -2.85 -12.80
N ARG A 195 1.86 -1.64 -12.79
CA ARG A 195 2.01 -0.69 -11.67
C ARG A 195 1.59 -1.30 -10.33
N ASP A 196 0.51 -2.07 -10.33
CA ASP A 196 -0.02 -2.71 -9.12
C ASP A 196 0.85 -3.89 -8.64
N LEU A 197 1.73 -4.42 -9.50
CA LEU A 197 2.64 -5.51 -9.14
C LEU A 197 3.71 -5.08 -8.13
N ALA A 198 3.97 -3.77 -8.00
CA ALA A 198 4.90 -3.25 -7.00
C ALA A 198 4.51 -3.66 -5.57
N ALA A 199 3.21 -3.71 -5.27
CA ALA A 199 2.69 -4.14 -3.97
C ALA A 199 3.00 -5.61 -3.64
N TRP A 200 3.34 -6.43 -4.64
CA TRP A 200 3.69 -7.83 -4.51
C TRP A 200 5.21 -8.07 -4.61
N ALA A 201 5.90 -7.32 -5.48
CA ALA A 201 7.33 -7.47 -5.72
C ALA A 201 8.18 -6.93 -4.56
N VAL A 202 7.88 -5.71 -4.08
CA VAL A 202 8.71 -5.06 -3.04
C VAL A 202 8.77 -5.84 -1.72
N PRO A 203 7.67 -6.42 -1.21
CA PRO A 203 7.70 -7.24 0.00
C PRO A 203 8.61 -8.48 -0.07
N LEU A 204 9.00 -8.94 -1.27
CA LEU A 204 9.89 -10.09 -1.46
C LEU A 204 11.36 -9.76 -1.18
N HIS A 205 11.72 -8.47 -1.12
CA HIS A 205 13.08 -8.05 -0.82
C HIS A 205 13.29 -7.90 0.70
N SER A 206 14.33 -8.54 1.21
CA SER A 206 14.74 -8.41 2.62
C SER A 206 15.75 -7.28 2.85
N ASP A 207 16.46 -6.85 1.80
CA ASP A 207 17.47 -5.79 1.90
C ASP A 207 16.81 -4.39 1.91
N PRO A 208 16.99 -3.58 2.99
CA PRO A 208 16.44 -2.23 3.06
C PRO A 208 17.00 -1.28 1.99
N GLY A 209 18.22 -1.51 1.50
CA GLY A 209 18.82 -0.70 0.43
C GLY A 209 18.03 -0.83 -0.87
N THR A 210 17.82 -2.07 -1.31
CA THR A 210 17.03 -2.42 -2.49
C THR A 210 15.59 -1.89 -2.39
N VAL A 211 14.96 -2.03 -1.21
CA VAL A 211 13.60 -1.50 -0.98
C VAL A 211 13.58 0.02 -1.10
N ARG A 212 14.56 0.73 -0.53
CA ARG A 212 14.67 2.19 -0.66
C ARG A 212 14.79 2.63 -2.11
N ASP A 213 15.64 1.96 -2.89
CA ASP A 213 15.83 2.27 -4.30
C ASP A 213 14.54 2.06 -5.08
N LEU A 214 13.82 0.96 -4.84
CA LEU A 214 12.51 0.70 -5.44
C LEU A 214 11.47 1.76 -5.07
N LEU A 215 11.38 2.17 -3.79
CA LEU A 215 10.46 3.24 -3.37
C LEU A 215 10.75 4.57 -4.10
N ARG A 216 12.02 4.89 -4.34
CA ARG A 216 12.43 6.13 -5.03
C ARG A 216 12.11 6.12 -6.52
N GLU A 217 12.33 4.98 -7.18
CA GLU A 217 12.06 4.80 -8.61
C GLU A 217 10.56 4.63 -8.92
N LEU A 218 9.75 4.30 -7.91
CA LEU A 218 8.29 4.12 -8.01
C LEU A 218 7.55 5.19 -7.18
N PRO A 219 7.47 6.46 -7.66
CA PRO A 219 6.78 7.54 -6.97
C PRO A 219 5.26 7.44 -7.12
N ASP A 220 4.70 6.34 -6.65
CA ASP A 220 3.28 6.03 -6.57
C ASP A 220 2.76 6.31 -5.15
N GLU A 221 1.74 7.15 -5.05
CA GLU A 221 1.18 7.59 -3.77
C GLU A 221 0.53 6.43 -3.01
N GLU A 222 -0.29 5.60 -3.66
CA GLU A 222 -1.01 4.49 -3.02
C GLU A 222 -0.05 3.39 -2.54
N PHE A 223 1.03 3.16 -3.29
CA PHE A 223 2.10 2.25 -2.95
C PHE A 223 2.87 2.73 -1.71
N LEU A 224 3.26 4.00 -1.65
CA LEU A 224 3.92 4.59 -0.47
C LEU A 224 2.99 4.65 0.75
N ILE A 225 1.70 4.91 0.54
CA ILE A 225 0.66 4.81 1.58
C ILE A 225 0.59 3.36 2.10
N GLY A 226 0.58 2.37 1.21
CA GLY A 226 0.59 0.96 1.57
C GLY A 226 1.82 0.57 2.39
N ALA A 227 2.99 1.12 2.06
CA ALA A 227 4.22 0.92 2.82
C ALA A 227 4.10 1.46 4.24
N LEU A 228 3.65 2.72 4.41
CA LEU A 228 3.49 3.37 5.72
C LEU A 228 2.38 2.76 6.60
N TYR A 229 1.40 2.09 5.99
CA TYR A 229 0.40 1.29 6.69
C TYR A 229 0.90 -0.13 7.05
N GLY A 230 2.15 -0.49 6.73
CA GLY A 230 2.71 -1.82 6.97
C GLY A 230 2.20 -2.91 6.03
N ARG A 231 1.42 -2.57 4.99
CA ARG A 231 0.82 -3.58 4.08
C ARG A 231 1.86 -4.29 3.21
N LEU A 232 3.02 -3.65 3.01
CA LEU A 232 4.14 -4.20 2.25
C LEU A 232 5.14 -4.96 3.13
N GLY A 233 4.85 -5.12 4.42
CA GLY A 233 5.70 -5.79 5.39
C GLY A 233 6.68 -4.85 6.09
N PRO A 234 7.44 -5.37 7.07
CA PRO A 234 8.14 -4.55 8.06
C PRO A 234 9.32 -3.79 7.47
N VAL A 235 10.04 -4.36 6.50
CA VAL A 235 11.19 -3.69 5.87
C VAL A 235 10.73 -2.47 5.07
N ALA A 236 9.70 -2.62 4.25
CA ALA A 236 9.14 -1.52 3.48
C ALA A 236 8.55 -0.43 4.37
N ASP A 237 7.89 -0.81 5.46
CA ASP A 237 7.37 0.13 6.45
C ASP A 237 8.47 0.96 7.12
N GLN A 238 9.54 0.30 7.59
CA GLN A 238 10.69 0.97 8.20
C GLN A 238 11.38 1.93 7.22
N VAL A 239 11.59 1.49 5.97
CA VAL A 239 12.20 2.32 4.94
C VAL A 239 11.30 3.50 4.58
N ALA A 240 10.00 3.29 4.40
CA ALA A 240 9.05 4.36 4.10
C ALA A 240 8.96 5.39 5.23
N LEU A 241 8.98 4.95 6.50
CA LEU A 241 9.06 5.86 7.64
C LEU A 241 10.34 6.67 7.64
N ALA A 242 11.49 6.04 7.38
CA ALA A 242 12.77 6.72 7.36
C ALA A 242 12.85 7.77 6.24
N GLU A 243 12.37 7.43 5.04
CA GLU A 243 12.29 8.39 3.93
C GLU A 243 11.26 9.49 4.20
N GLY A 244 10.10 9.18 4.80
CA GLY A 244 9.12 10.16 5.22
C GLY A 244 9.70 11.17 6.22
N ARG A 245 10.43 10.69 7.23
CA ARG A 245 11.14 11.54 8.19
C ARG A 245 12.19 12.41 7.49
N ARG A 246 13.03 11.82 6.63
CA ARG A 246 14.06 12.55 5.88
C ARG A 246 13.46 13.68 5.03
N CYS A 247 12.41 13.39 4.25
CA CYS A 247 11.75 14.39 3.43
C CYS A 247 11.12 15.52 4.27
N LEU A 248 10.54 15.20 5.45
CA LEU A 248 10.01 16.21 6.35
C LEU A 248 11.12 17.09 6.97
N GLU A 249 12.24 16.50 7.40
CA GLU A 249 13.38 17.24 7.96
C GLU A 249 14.04 18.15 6.91
N GLU A 250 14.17 17.68 5.68
CA GLU A 250 14.64 18.48 4.54
C GLU A 250 13.67 19.63 4.24
N ALA A 251 12.36 19.36 4.21
CA ALA A 251 11.34 20.40 4.01
C ALA A 251 11.32 21.42 5.15
N VAL A 252 11.49 21.00 6.40
CA VAL A 252 11.62 21.88 7.56
C VAL A 252 12.82 22.82 7.41
N THR A 253 13.96 22.28 6.99
CA THR A 253 15.20 23.06 6.80
C THR A 253 15.02 24.09 5.69
N VAL A 254 14.40 23.70 4.58
CA VAL A 254 14.05 24.62 3.48
C VAL A 254 13.13 25.71 3.99
N MET A 255 12.01 25.34 4.62
CA MET A 255 11.02 26.31 5.07
C MET A 255 11.57 27.29 6.11
N ALA A 256 12.48 26.84 6.99
CA ALA A 256 13.15 27.69 7.96
C ALA A 256 13.99 28.81 7.30
N ALA A 257 14.58 28.55 6.14
CA ALA A 257 15.34 29.52 5.36
C ALA A 257 14.47 30.32 4.37
N SER A 258 13.29 29.81 4.03
CA SER A 258 12.40 30.42 3.03
C SER A 258 11.52 31.54 3.59
N GLN A 259 11.06 32.37 2.66
CA GLN A 259 9.98 33.35 2.82
C GLN A 259 8.86 32.98 1.84
N VAL A 260 7.61 33.05 2.29
CA VAL A 260 6.45 32.88 1.39
C VAL A 260 5.83 34.25 1.14
N VAL A 261 5.98 34.74 -0.08
CA VAL A 261 5.50 36.05 -0.52
C VAL A 261 4.19 35.85 -1.27
N CYS A 262 3.11 36.42 -0.78
CA CYS A 262 1.84 36.45 -1.51
C CYS A 262 1.91 37.52 -2.60
N GLU A 263 1.60 37.16 -3.84
CA GLU A 263 1.50 38.07 -4.99
C GLU A 263 0.06 38.55 -5.24
N SER A 264 -0.92 37.78 -4.78
CA SER A 264 -2.34 38.13 -4.81
C SER A 264 -3.10 37.32 -3.74
N ASP A 265 -4.38 37.60 -3.56
CA ASP A 265 -5.26 36.82 -2.67
C ASP A 265 -5.32 35.33 -3.05
N PHE A 266 -4.90 34.99 -4.27
CA PHE A 266 -4.93 33.65 -4.82
C PHE A 266 -3.58 33.17 -5.32
N MET A 267 -2.46 33.85 -5.08
CA MET A 267 -1.13 33.38 -5.46
C MET A 267 -0.04 33.68 -4.44
N TYR A 268 0.87 32.72 -4.26
CA TYR A 268 2.10 32.90 -3.50
C TYR A 268 3.30 32.37 -4.27
N MET A 269 4.48 32.87 -3.89
CA MET A 269 5.79 32.36 -4.28
C MET A 269 6.64 32.05 -3.06
N VAL A 270 7.54 31.10 -3.20
CA VAL A 270 8.54 30.75 -2.18
C VAL A 270 9.89 31.31 -2.60
N VAL A 271 10.57 32.00 -1.69
CA VAL A 271 11.90 32.57 -1.91
C VAL A 271 12.88 32.02 -0.85
N PRO A 272 13.99 31.36 -1.24
CA PRO A 272 14.33 30.95 -2.61
C PRO A 272 13.37 29.88 -3.15
N ASP A 273 13.19 29.86 -4.47
CA ASP A 273 12.39 28.83 -5.14
C ASP A 273 13.10 27.47 -5.04
N LYS A 274 12.36 26.46 -4.61
CA LYS A 274 12.84 25.08 -4.52
C LYS A 274 11.71 24.14 -4.91
N SER A 275 11.84 23.51 -6.08
CA SER A 275 10.95 22.45 -6.52
C SER A 275 11.20 21.16 -5.74
N SER A 276 10.12 20.44 -5.46
CA SER A 276 10.16 19.10 -4.88
C SER A 276 10.16 18.08 -6.00
N SER A 277 11.04 17.09 -5.94
CA SER A 277 11.00 15.95 -6.85
C SER A 277 9.65 15.22 -6.79
N ARG A 278 9.31 14.49 -7.87
CA ARG A 278 8.08 13.68 -7.92
C ARG A 278 8.01 12.67 -6.76
N TYR A 279 9.16 12.14 -6.34
CA TYR A 279 9.26 11.25 -5.20
C TYR A 279 8.91 11.95 -3.89
N GLU A 280 9.51 13.11 -3.59
CA GLU A 280 9.19 13.89 -2.39
C GLU A 280 7.71 14.28 -2.37
N GLN A 281 7.15 14.68 -3.50
CA GLN A 281 5.72 14.99 -3.61
C GLN A 281 4.83 13.79 -3.24
N ALA A 282 5.18 12.59 -3.71
CA ALA A 282 4.46 11.36 -3.38
C ALA A 282 4.64 10.96 -1.90
N VAL A 283 5.83 11.17 -1.33
CA VAL A 283 6.09 10.97 0.10
C VAL A 283 5.26 11.92 0.95
N PHE A 284 5.20 13.21 0.61
CA PHE A 284 4.37 14.19 1.31
C PHE A 284 2.88 13.82 1.26
N HIS A 285 2.40 13.35 0.11
CA HIS A 285 1.03 12.82 0.00
C HIS A 285 0.83 11.65 0.97
N ALA A 286 1.72 10.65 0.93
CA ALA A 286 1.61 9.44 1.74
C ALA A 286 1.67 9.74 3.25
N VAL A 287 2.54 10.66 3.68
CA VAL A 287 2.59 11.16 5.06
C VAL A 287 1.26 11.78 5.48
N GLY A 288 0.66 12.62 4.64
CA GLY A 288 -0.65 13.22 4.93
C GLY A 288 -1.77 12.19 5.02
N ALA A 289 -1.82 11.26 4.07
CA ALA A 289 -2.82 10.19 4.05
C ALA A 289 -2.72 9.22 5.26
N THR A 290 -1.55 9.14 5.90
CA THR A 290 -1.28 8.29 7.07
C THR A 290 -1.12 9.08 8.38
N ALA A 291 -1.31 10.40 8.37
CA ALA A 291 -1.06 11.28 9.52
C ALA A 291 -1.86 10.90 10.78
N SER A 292 -3.03 10.27 10.61
CA SER A 292 -3.87 9.77 11.70
C SER A 292 -3.19 8.71 12.58
N ASP A 293 -2.16 8.04 12.05
CA ASP A 293 -1.50 6.93 12.73
C ASP A 293 -0.44 7.42 13.72
N GLY A 294 -0.14 8.72 13.72
CA GLY A 294 0.64 9.37 14.77
C GLY A 294 2.16 9.29 14.61
N ARG A 295 2.66 8.40 13.75
CA ARG A 295 4.09 8.00 13.69
C ARG A 295 5.06 9.09 13.23
N LEU A 296 4.55 10.08 12.49
CA LEU A 296 5.32 11.22 11.96
C LEU A 296 4.79 12.57 12.48
N LEU A 297 4.05 12.59 13.59
CA LEU A 297 3.42 13.83 14.10
C LEU A 297 4.41 14.92 14.47
N GLU A 298 5.52 14.59 15.14
CA GLU A 298 6.49 15.60 15.57
C GLU A 298 7.15 16.33 14.39
N PRO A 299 7.78 15.63 13.40
CA PRO A 299 8.35 16.32 12.25
C PRO A 299 7.28 17.03 11.40
N LEU A 300 6.05 16.50 11.35
CA LEU A 300 4.93 17.16 10.70
C LEU A 300 4.56 18.49 11.39
N ALA A 301 4.42 18.49 12.72
CA ALA A 301 4.14 19.69 13.49
C ALA A 301 5.24 20.75 13.34
N GLN A 302 6.51 20.30 13.28
CA GLN A 302 7.63 21.18 13.00
C GLN A 302 7.55 21.82 11.61
N LEU A 303 7.18 21.05 10.58
CA LEU A 303 6.97 21.57 9.24
C LEU A 303 5.87 22.63 9.22
N MET A 304 4.72 22.38 9.84
CA MET A 304 3.63 23.37 9.93
C MET A 304 4.11 24.67 10.59
N ARG A 305 4.82 24.57 11.72
CA ARG A 305 5.40 25.75 12.40
C ARG A 305 6.34 26.53 11.49
N GLN A 306 7.24 25.86 10.77
CA GLN A 306 8.18 26.54 9.86
C GLN A 306 7.49 27.14 8.63
N THR A 307 6.43 26.52 8.14
CA THR A 307 5.60 27.12 7.09
C THR A 307 4.94 28.41 7.59
N ASP A 308 4.35 28.42 8.79
CA ASP A 308 3.76 29.63 9.38
C ASP A 308 4.80 30.75 9.58
N GLU A 309 6.00 30.41 10.04
CA GLU A 309 7.10 31.37 10.17
C GLU A 309 7.56 31.91 8.79
N ALA A 310 7.55 31.08 7.74
CA ALA A 310 7.91 31.52 6.39
C ALA A 310 6.89 32.51 5.81
N PHE A 311 5.60 32.31 6.07
CA PHE A 311 4.55 33.30 5.75
C PHE A 311 4.75 34.59 6.55
N ARG A 312 5.07 34.50 7.85
CA ARG A 312 5.35 35.69 8.68
C ARG A 312 6.56 36.47 8.18
N ARG A 313 7.64 35.78 7.78
CA ARG A 313 8.80 36.42 7.16
C ARG A 313 8.41 37.15 5.87
N GLY A 314 7.67 36.52 4.96
CA GLY A 314 7.25 37.17 3.71
C GLY A 314 6.33 38.37 3.92
N ALA A 315 5.38 38.29 4.85
CA ALA A 315 4.46 39.39 5.18
C ALA A 315 5.19 40.63 5.72
N ASN A 316 6.25 40.45 6.51
CA ASN A 316 7.06 41.56 7.03
C ASN A 316 7.88 42.28 5.95
N HIS A 317 8.13 41.65 4.80
CA HIS A 317 8.86 42.25 3.67
C HIS A 317 7.94 42.90 2.64
N GLY A 318 6.63 42.55 2.62
CA GLY A 318 5.62 43.10 1.71
C GLY A 318 4.71 44.13 2.38
N ALA A 319 5.25 45.30 2.75
CA ALA A 319 4.53 46.36 3.49
C ALA A 319 3.46 47.14 2.68
N ALA A 320 3.01 46.67 1.51
CA ALA A 320 2.02 47.39 0.70
C ALA A 320 1.03 46.43 0.03
N GLY A 321 -0.19 46.33 0.59
CA GLY A 321 -1.38 46.03 -0.22
C GLY A 321 -2.33 44.93 0.22
N TYR A 322 -1.97 44.02 1.13
CA TYR A 322 -2.85 42.87 1.44
C TYR A 322 -3.86 43.15 2.55
N ARG A 323 -5.15 42.92 2.24
CA ARG A 323 -6.28 43.15 3.16
C ARG A 323 -6.50 42.02 4.17
N HIS A 324 -5.81 40.89 4.02
CA HIS A 324 -6.01 39.70 4.84
C HIS A 324 -4.90 39.51 5.89
N ALA A 325 -5.29 39.17 7.11
CA ALA A 325 -4.34 38.79 8.15
C ALA A 325 -3.60 37.50 7.76
N VAL A 326 -2.31 37.38 8.13
CA VAL A 326 -1.46 36.21 7.84
C VAL A 326 -2.14 34.85 8.11
N PRO A 327 -2.92 34.64 9.20
CA PRO A 327 -3.65 33.39 9.41
C PRO A 327 -4.68 33.04 8.33
N ALA A 328 -5.33 34.04 7.71
CA ALA A 328 -6.30 33.82 6.64
C ALA A 328 -5.62 33.38 5.34
N LEU A 329 -4.41 33.91 5.06
CA LEU A 329 -3.59 33.51 3.92
C LEU A 329 -3.07 32.07 4.08
N ILE A 330 -2.60 31.73 5.28
CA ILE A 330 -2.17 30.36 5.62
C ILE A 330 -3.36 29.39 5.45
N ALA A 331 -4.51 29.72 6.01
CA ALA A 331 -5.71 28.88 5.90
C ALA A 331 -6.14 28.69 4.43
N ALA A 332 -6.08 29.75 3.62
CA ALA A 332 -6.44 29.69 2.20
C ALA A 332 -5.43 28.85 1.39
N ALA A 333 -4.13 28.98 1.66
CA ALA A 333 -3.08 28.19 1.03
C ALA A 333 -3.19 26.69 1.39
N LEU A 334 -3.41 26.38 2.66
CA LEU A 334 -3.54 25.00 3.14
C LEU A 334 -4.87 24.33 2.73
N ALA A 335 -5.92 25.12 2.44
CA ALA A 335 -7.24 24.64 2.03
C ALA A 335 -7.43 24.51 0.51
N ASP A 336 -6.37 24.70 -0.29
CA ASP A 336 -6.37 24.65 -1.76
C ASP A 336 -7.17 25.81 -2.42
N GLY A 337 -7.38 26.90 -1.68
CA GLY A 337 -8.07 28.10 -2.18
C GLY A 337 -7.16 29.09 -2.91
N VAL A 338 -5.84 28.96 -2.72
CA VAL A 338 -4.80 29.82 -3.32
C VAL A 338 -4.03 28.96 -4.34
N ARG A 339 -3.96 29.43 -5.59
CA ARG A 339 -3.23 28.77 -6.67
C ARG A 339 -1.80 29.26 -6.69
N GLU A 340 -0.86 28.34 -6.71
CA GLU A 340 0.56 28.71 -6.79
C GLU A 340 0.95 29.08 -8.23
N SER A 341 1.92 29.99 -8.40
CA SER A 341 2.58 30.19 -9.69
C SER A 341 3.59 29.06 -10.01
N SER A 342 3.91 28.23 -9.02
CA SER A 342 4.85 27.09 -8.99
C SER A 342 4.29 25.83 -8.27
N GLU A 343 5.15 24.92 -7.80
CA GLU A 343 4.76 23.62 -7.20
C GLU A 343 4.27 23.68 -5.74
N ARG A 344 3.06 23.13 -5.47
CA ARG A 344 2.43 23.07 -4.12
C ARG A 344 3.43 22.88 -2.97
N LEU A 345 3.40 23.79 -1.98
CA LEU A 345 4.12 23.69 -0.71
C LEU A 345 3.98 22.28 -0.08
N PRO A 346 5.04 21.74 0.55
CA PRO A 346 4.97 20.46 1.23
C PRO A 346 3.82 20.37 2.25
N ALA A 347 3.64 21.43 3.04
CA ALA A 347 2.57 21.52 4.03
C ALA A 347 1.17 21.41 3.40
N CYS A 348 0.92 22.11 2.28
CA CYS A 348 -0.35 22.07 1.56
C CYS A 348 -0.66 20.67 1.00
N ARG A 349 0.35 19.96 0.49
CA ARG A 349 0.18 18.59 0.00
C ARG A 349 -0.22 17.63 1.12
N ILE A 350 0.46 17.75 2.27
CA ILE A 350 0.19 16.91 3.44
C ILE A 350 -1.21 17.19 4.00
N THR A 351 -1.60 18.46 4.19
CA THR A 351 -2.93 18.81 4.73
C THR A 351 -4.05 18.40 3.77
N HIS A 352 -3.85 18.55 2.46
CA HIS A 352 -4.80 18.10 1.45
C HIS A 352 -5.01 16.57 1.50
N ALA A 353 -3.92 15.79 1.52
CA ALA A 353 -4.00 14.34 1.62
C ALA A 353 -4.67 13.88 2.94
N ALA A 354 -4.32 14.50 4.07
CA ALA A 354 -4.94 14.22 5.36
C ALA A 354 -6.45 14.49 5.34
N ARG A 355 -6.89 15.62 4.76
CA ARG A 355 -8.31 15.96 4.61
C ARG A 355 -9.08 14.90 3.83
N LEU A 356 -8.52 14.44 2.71
CA LEU A 356 -9.14 13.39 1.89
C LEU A 356 -9.25 12.07 2.65
N ALA A 357 -8.17 11.62 3.29
CA ALA A 357 -8.12 10.37 4.02
C ALA A 357 -9.08 10.35 5.23
N TRP A 358 -9.13 11.43 6.00
CA TRP A 358 -9.95 11.50 7.21
C TRP A 358 -11.44 11.59 6.89
N SER A 359 -11.82 12.32 5.84
CA SER A 359 -13.22 12.41 5.40
C SER A 359 -13.82 11.06 4.97
N ARG A 360 -12.98 10.10 4.57
CA ARG A 360 -13.38 8.72 4.24
C ARG A 360 -13.55 7.87 5.51
N ARG A 361 -12.66 7.99 6.50
CA ARG A 361 -12.77 7.27 7.79
C ARG A 361 -14.00 7.72 8.59
N SER A 362 -14.35 9.01 8.56
CA SER A 362 -15.53 9.55 9.27
C SER A 362 -16.87 9.06 8.74
N ARG A 363 -16.95 8.47 7.54
CA ARG A 363 -18.18 7.84 7.02
C ARG A 363 -18.37 6.40 7.48
N HIS A 364 -17.32 5.79 8.03
CA HIS A 364 -17.31 4.38 8.45
C HIS A 364 -17.16 4.18 9.97
N GLN A 365 -17.19 5.26 10.76
CA GLN A 365 -17.35 5.19 12.21
C GLN A 365 -18.50 6.09 12.66
N PRO A 366 -19.54 5.58 13.35
CA PRO A 366 -20.26 6.43 14.28
C PRO A 366 -19.25 6.83 15.35
N ALA A 367 -18.88 8.11 15.39
CA ALA A 367 -18.00 8.66 16.39
C ALA A 367 -18.60 8.36 17.77
N THR A 368 -18.00 7.43 18.53
CA THR A 368 -18.18 7.45 19.97
C THR A 368 -17.37 8.63 20.49
N ALA A 369 -18.08 9.61 21.05
CA ALA A 369 -17.59 10.91 21.51
C ALA A 369 -16.50 10.87 22.61
N ALA A 370 -15.90 9.71 22.88
CA ALA A 370 -14.94 9.49 23.95
C ALA A 370 -13.51 9.92 23.59
N LYS A 371 -13.10 9.98 22.31
CA LYS A 371 -11.73 10.37 21.93
C LYS A 371 -11.51 11.88 21.78
N LEU A 372 -12.56 12.67 21.57
CA LEU A 372 -12.44 14.13 21.41
C LEU A 372 -12.52 14.90 22.74
N SER A 373 -13.06 14.31 23.82
CA SER A 373 -13.15 14.97 25.13
C SER A 373 -11.82 15.02 25.90
N GLN A 374 -10.79 14.29 25.46
CA GLN A 374 -9.43 14.42 25.99
C GLN A 374 -8.67 15.65 25.43
N TRP A 375 -9.16 16.25 24.35
CA TRP A 375 -8.47 17.35 23.65
C TRP A 375 -8.85 18.74 24.18
N GLY A 376 -9.80 18.83 25.11
CA GLY A 376 -10.29 20.09 25.70
C GLY A 376 -9.85 20.36 27.13
N ARG A 377 -8.99 19.53 27.74
CA ARG A 377 -8.51 19.79 29.11
C ARG A 377 -7.21 20.60 29.07
N PRO A 378 -7.16 21.79 29.70
CA PRO A 378 -5.91 22.51 29.86
C PRO A 378 -4.95 21.69 30.72
N TRP A 379 -3.73 21.52 30.21
CA TRP A 379 -2.60 20.90 30.91
C TRP A 379 -2.36 21.62 32.24
N ARG A 380 -2.50 20.90 33.36
CA ARG A 380 -2.07 21.38 34.68
C ARG A 380 -0.71 20.76 34.97
N PRO A 381 0.34 21.56 35.25
CA PRO A 381 1.57 21.01 35.80
C PRO A 381 1.29 20.48 37.21
N GLU A 382 1.64 19.23 37.46
CA GLU A 382 1.71 18.67 38.81
C GLU A 382 2.81 19.40 39.57
N THR A 383 2.44 20.26 40.51
CA THR A 383 3.34 20.73 41.56
C THR A 383 3.63 19.56 42.48
N SER A 384 4.88 19.12 42.46
CA SER A 384 5.48 18.25 43.46
C SER A 384 5.53 18.95 44.82
N ALA A 385 5.03 18.27 45.84
CA ALA A 385 5.37 18.45 47.24
C ALA A 385 5.43 17.05 47.88
#